data_AF-A0A3A5VIS3-F1
#
_entry.id   AF-A0A3A5VIS3-F1
#
_cell.length_a   1.000
_cell.length_b   1.000
_cell.length_c   1.000
_cell.angle_alpha   90.00
_cell.angle_beta   90.00
_cell.angle_gamma   90.00
#
_symmetry.space_group_name_H-M   'P 1'
#
loop_
_entity.id
_entity.type
_entity.pdbx_description
1 polymer ?
#
loop_
_entity_poly.entity_id
_entity_poly.type
_entity_poly.pdbx_seq_one_letter_code
_entity_poly.pdbx_strand_id
1 'polypeptide(L)'
;MFAIDAEAELLDWMDANPSDASIPALEALQSSDNGEEGLLRLMRWASPGHWEVWEGRAFLYLEEAIQREVEDIHELYTETVWADVQVRLQGMAPEEYAERVVLNWMNRRVALGETIEETQDPKIVPTYEAHQRAATSLVHTVNRANEETLAFVLGREHLEASKWGFGAWNLTAFLRD
;
A
#
# COMPACT_ATOMS: atom_id res chain seq x y z
N MET A 1 2.05 -7.10 8.09
CA MET A 1 1.41 -7.02 9.41
C MET A 1 0.49 -8.22 9.53
N PHE A 2 0.59 -9.02 10.60
CA PHE A 2 -0.24 -10.23 10.68
C PHE A 2 -1.71 -9.79 10.85
N ALA A 3 -2.66 -10.51 10.22
CA ALA A 3 -4.09 -10.20 10.32
C ALA A 3 -4.60 -10.10 11.77
N ILE A 4 -3.90 -10.74 12.71
CA ILE A 4 -4.16 -10.70 14.16
C ILE A 4 -3.96 -9.29 14.73
N ASP A 5 -2.93 -8.56 14.29
CA ASP A 5 -2.66 -7.20 14.79
C ASP A 5 -3.76 -6.24 14.32
N ALA A 6 -4.19 -6.38 13.05
CA ALA A 6 -5.27 -5.57 12.48
C ALA A 6 -6.64 -5.88 13.10
N GLU A 7 -6.91 -7.15 13.43
CA GLU A 7 -8.13 -7.54 14.16
C GLU A 7 -8.17 -6.95 15.56
N ALA A 8 -7.07 -7.06 16.32
CA ALA A 8 -6.98 -6.49 17.65
C ALA A 8 -7.17 -4.97 17.63
N GLU A 9 -6.50 -4.28 16.70
CA GLU A 9 -6.66 -2.83 16.50
C GLU A 9 -8.10 -2.44 16.18
N LEU A 10 -8.82 -3.23 15.36
CA LEU A 10 -10.22 -3.00 15.05
C LEU A 10 -11.11 -3.20 16.29
N LEU A 11 -10.91 -4.28 17.03
CA LEU A 11 -11.67 -4.57 18.25
C LEU A 11 -11.47 -3.50 19.33
N ASP A 12 -10.23 -3.05 19.54
CA ASP A 12 -9.92 -1.96 20.46
C ASP A 12 -10.66 -0.66 20.07
N TRP A 13 -10.74 -0.37 18.76
CA TRP A 13 -11.50 0.77 18.27
C TRP A 13 -13.01 0.60 18.52
N MET A 14 -13.55 -0.60 18.28
CA MET A 14 -14.98 -0.90 18.52
C MET A 14 -15.35 -0.76 20.00
N ASP A 15 -14.51 -1.24 20.92
CA ASP A 15 -14.72 -1.11 22.37
C ASP A 15 -14.69 0.37 22.82
N ALA A 16 -13.83 1.18 22.20
CA ALA A 16 -13.76 2.62 22.46
C ALA A 16 -14.92 3.42 21.82
N ASN A 17 -15.57 2.87 20.80
CA ASN A 17 -16.63 3.52 20.02
C ASN A 17 -17.89 2.65 20.00
N PRO A 18 -18.55 2.44 21.16
CA PRO A 18 -19.70 1.55 21.24
C PRO A 18 -20.85 2.06 20.36
N SER A 19 -21.41 1.16 19.58
CA SER A 19 -22.58 1.40 18.73
C SER A 19 -23.64 0.33 18.98
N ASP A 20 -24.86 0.58 18.51
CA ASP A 20 -25.94 -0.41 18.59
C ASP A 20 -25.60 -1.62 17.71
N ALA A 21 -25.52 -2.81 18.29
CA ALA A 21 -25.19 -4.04 17.55
C ALA A 21 -26.27 -4.43 16.51
N SER A 22 -27.43 -3.77 16.51
CA SER A 22 -28.51 -4.00 15.55
C SER A 22 -28.40 -3.15 14.27
N ILE A 23 -27.56 -2.10 14.25
CA ILE A 23 -27.39 -1.26 13.06
C ILE A 23 -26.28 -1.82 12.13
N PRO A 24 -26.36 -1.58 10.81
CA PRO A 24 -25.29 -1.94 9.89
C PRO A 24 -23.95 -1.29 10.25
N ALA A 25 -22.84 -2.00 9.99
CA ALA A 25 -21.49 -1.51 10.28
C ALA A 25 -21.18 -0.14 9.64
N LEU A 26 -21.67 0.11 8.42
CA LEU A 26 -21.51 1.41 7.77
C LEU A 26 -22.22 2.51 8.56
N GLU A 27 -23.45 2.29 9.00
CA GLU A 27 -24.21 3.27 9.79
C GLU A 27 -23.52 3.55 11.14
N ALA A 28 -22.99 2.50 11.79
CA ALA A 28 -22.21 2.66 13.01
C ALA A 28 -20.97 3.54 12.79
N LEU A 29 -20.23 3.32 11.70
CA LEU A 29 -19.08 4.15 11.33
C LEU A 29 -19.49 5.60 11.04
N GLN A 30 -20.58 5.82 10.30
CA GLN A 30 -21.08 7.16 9.95
C GLN A 30 -21.53 7.96 11.19
N SER A 31 -22.06 7.27 12.20
CA SER A 31 -22.52 7.87 13.45
C SER A 31 -21.40 8.14 14.47
N SER A 32 -20.21 7.59 14.24
CA SER A 32 -19.05 7.75 15.14
C SER A 32 -18.29 9.05 14.83
N ASP A 33 -17.91 9.78 15.87
CA ASP A 33 -17.04 10.96 15.76
C ASP A 33 -15.65 10.66 15.16
N ASN A 34 -15.22 9.39 15.19
CA ASN A 34 -13.95 8.92 14.63
C ASN A 34 -14.16 7.74 13.67
N GLY A 35 -15.25 7.79 12.89
CA GLY A 35 -15.63 6.76 11.93
C GLY A 35 -14.57 6.47 10.86
N GLU A 36 -13.83 7.48 10.42
CA GLU A 36 -12.76 7.33 9.42
C GLU A 36 -11.67 6.36 9.90
N GLU A 37 -11.29 6.44 11.17
CA GLU A 37 -10.30 5.55 11.79
C GLU A 37 -10.82 4.11 11.89
N GLY A 38 -12.10 3.95 12.25
CA GLY A 38 -12.75 2.64 12.27
C GLY A 38 -12.80 2.01 10.88
N LEU A 39 -13.11 2.81 9.86
CA LEU A 39 -13.13 2.36 8.47
C LEU A 39 -11.73 1.95 8.00
N LEU A 40 -10.69 2.73 8.32
CA LEU A 40 -9.31 2.40 7.98
C LEU A 40 -8.86 1.08 8.64
N ARG A 41 -9.20 0.86 9.92
CA ARG A 41 -8.91 -0.40 10.63
C ARG A 41 -9.64 -1.58 10.01
N LEU A 42 -10.92 -1.39 9.66
CA LEU A 42 -11.72 -2.40 8.97
C LEU A 42 -11.11 -2.75 7.61
N MET A 43 -10.66 -1.76 6.84
CA MET A 43 -9.95 -1.97 5.57
C MET A 43 -8.64 -2.74 5.76
N ARG A 44 -7.83 -2.39 6.78
CA ARG A 44 -6.59 -3.12 7.10
C ARG A 44 -6.84 -4.59 7.45
N TRP A 45 -7.95 -4.88 8.13
CA TRP A 45 -8.32 -6.24 8.50
C TRP A 45 -8.93 -7.04 7.33
N ALA A 46 -9.80 -6.41 6.53
CA ALA A 46 -10.62 -7.10 5.53
C ALA A 46 -10.09 -7.00 4.09
N SER A 47 -9.13 -6.11 3.80
CA SER A 47 -8.67 -5.89 2.42
C SER A 47 -8.02 -7.16 1.85
N PRO A 48 -8.41 -7.59 0.64
CA PRO A 48 -7.82 -8.75 0.00
C PRO A 48 -6.43 -8.49 -0.59
N GLY A 49 -5.96 -7.24 -0.58
CA GLY A 49 -4.62 -6.84 -1.01
C GLY A 49 -4.08 -5.74 -0.12
N HIS A 50 -2.81 -5.83 0.25
CA HIS A 50 -2.12 -4.82 1.04
C HIS A 50 -0.71 -4.64 0.52
N TRP A 51 -0.32 -3.38 0.34
CA TRP A 51 1.04 -3.02 -0.01
C TRP A 51 1.50 -1.84 0.82
N GLU A 52 2.67 -2.01 1.44
CA GLU A 52 3.24 -1.03 2.35
C GLU A 52 4.76 -1.11 2.26
N VAL A 53 5.38 0.05 2.10
CA VAL A 53 6.82 0.21 2.04
C VAL A 53 7.22 1.54 2.66
N TRP A 54 8.49 1.63 3.05
CA TRP A 54 9.11 2.92 3.33
C TRP A 54 8.96 3.85 2.14
N GLU A 55 8.52 5.08 2.39
CA GLU A 55 8.18 6.06 1.35
C GLU A 55 9.33 6.30 0.36
N GLY A 56 10.57 6.42 0.84
CA GLY A 56 11.74 6.54 -0.03
C GLY A 56 12.01 5.32 -0.92
N ARG A 57 11.54 4.13 -0.53
CA ARG A 57 11.62 2.92 -1.37
C ARG A 57 10.50 2.87 -2.40
N ALA A 58 9.39 3.59 -2.20
CA ALA A 58 8.27 3.61 -3.14
C ALA A 58 8.72 4.01 -4.55
N PHE A 59 9.65 4.98 -4.67
CA PHE A 59 10.27 5.36 -5.95
C PHE A 59 10.80 4.16 -6.74
N LEU A 60 11.60 3.30 -6.09
CA LEU A 60 12.19 2.12 -6.76
C LEU A 60 11.11 1.22 -7.39
N TYR A 61 9.98 1.04 -6.72
CA TYR A 61 8.91 0.19 -7.22
C TYR A 61 8.07 0.95 -8.25
N LEU A 62 7.52 2.10 -7.90
CA LEU A 62 6.57 2.78 -8.77
C LEU A 62 7.22 3.26 -10.07
N GLU A 63 8.46 3.78 -10.03
CA GLU A 63 9.22 4.16 -11.24
C GLU A 63 9.49 2.96 -12.15
N GLU A 64 9.79 1.79 -11.58
CA GLU A 64 9.96 0.54 -12.34
C GLU A 64 8.63 0.08 -12.96
N ALA A 65 7.49 0.27 -12.30
CA ALA A 65 6.19 -0.03 -12.88
C ALA A 65 5.86 0.89 -14.07
N ILE A 66 5.97 2.21 -13.87
CA ILE A 66 5.53 3.22 -14.84
C ILE A 66 6.60 3.54 -15.91
N GLN A 67 7.83 3.07 -15.72
CA GLN A 67 8.97 3.25 -16.63
C GLN A 67 9.29 4.73 -16.88
N ARG A 68 9.19 5.55 -15.82
CA ARG A 68 9.65 6.94 -15.77
C ARG A 68 10.00 7.32 -14.34
N GLU A 69 10.79 8.37 -14.19
CA GLU A 69 11.07 8.97 -12.89
C GLU A 69 9.82 9.69 -12.36
N VAL A 70 9.69 9.69 -11.04
CA VAL A 70 8.69 10.45 -10.30
C VAL A 70 9.37 11.73 -9.79
N GLU A 71 8.78 12.89 -10.04
CA GLU A 71 9.39 14.20 -9.77
C GLU A 71 9.59 14.42 -8.27
N ASP A 72 8.57 14.11 -7.47
CA ASP A 72 8.63 14.26 -6.03
C ASP A 72 7.69 13.31 -5.27
N ILE A 73 7.78 13.36 -3.94
CA ILE A 73 7.09 12.46 -3.02
C ILE A 73 5.56 12.58 -3.07
N HIS A 74 5.00 13.73 -3.44
CA HIS A 74 3.56 13.93 -3.53
C HIS A 74 3.01 13.25 -4.78
N GLU A 75 3.79 13.22 -5.85
CA GLU A 75 3.40 12.57 -7.10
C GLU A 75 3.14 11.07 -6.89
N LEU A 76 3.87 10.42 -5.97
CA LEU A 76 3.66 9.01 -5.58
C LEU A 76 2.24 8.71 -5.07
N TYR A 77 1.47 9.71 -4.65
CA TYR A 77 0.11 9.55 -4.12
C TYR A 77 -0.96 10.09 -5.07
N THR A 78 -0.59 10.44 -6.31
CA THR A 78 -1.53 10.94 -7.31
C THR A 78 -2.28 9.80 -7.98
N GLU A 79 -3.53 10.06 -8.34
CA GLU A 79 -4.36 9.12 -9.12
C GLU A 79 -3.68 8.72 -10.44
N THR A 80 -3.03 9.67 -11.11
CA THR A 80 -2.34 9.42 -12.39
C THR A 80 -1.24 8.37 -12.25
N VAL A 81 -0.37 8.46 -11.24
CA VAL A 81 0.69 7.47 -11.02
C VAL A 81 0.08 6.09 -10.79
N TRP A 82 -0.95 5.99 -9.96
CA TRP A 82 -1.53 4.70 -9.63
C TRP A 82 -2.38 4.11 -10.75
N ALA A 83 -3.03 4.93 -11.57
CA ALA A 83 -3.68 4.49 -12.79
C ALA A 83 -2.65 3.88 -13.77
N ASP A 84 -1.49 4.51 -13.95
CA ASP A 84 -0.40 3.96 -14.75
C ASP A 84 0.12 2.64 -14.16
N VAL A 85 0.33 2.57 -12.84
CA VAL A 85 0.75 1.34 -12.14
C VAL A 85 -0.25 0.21 -12.37
N GLN A 86 -1.56 0.48 -12.25
CA GLN A 86 -2.60 -0.53 -12.50
C GLN A 86 -2.48 -1.09 -13.91
N VAL A 87 -2.43 -0.23 -14.91
CA VAL A 87 -2.35 -0.64 -16.32
C VAL A 87 -1.07 -1.42 -16.60
N ARG A 88 0.06 -1.02 -16.01
CA ARG A 88 1.37 -1.62 -16.28
C ARG A 88 1.60 -2.96 -15.60
N LEU A 89 1.01 -3.16 -14.42
CA LEU A 89 1.18 -4.38 -13.63
C LEU A 89 0.02 -5.36 -13.75
N GLN A 90 -1.09 -4.97 -14.38
CA GLN A 90 -2.25 -5.85 -14.59
C GLN A 90 -1.86 -7.14 -15.33
N GLY A 91 -2.12 -8.28 -14.68
CA GLY A 91 -1.85 -9.60 -15.23
C GLY A 91 -0.37 -9.98 -15.29
N MET A 92 0.52 -9.13 -14.77
CA MET A 92 1.95 -9.44 -14.68
C MET A 92 2.20 -10.55 -13.64
N ALA A 93 3.17 -11.42 -13.93
CA ALA A 93 3.62 -12.40 -12.96
C ALA A 93 4.38 -11.69 -11.82
N PRO A 94 4.05 -11.95 -10.54
CA PRO A 94 4.71 -11.29 -9.41
C PRO A 94 6.23 -11.48 -9.38
N GLU A 95 6.72 -12.65 -9.79
CA GLU A 95 8.15 -12.98 -9.85
C GLU A 95 8.87 -12.17 -10.94
N GLU A 96 8.25 -12.03 -12.11
CA GLU A 96 8.81 -11.25 -13.23
C GLU A 96 9.03 -9.80 -12.82
N TYR A 97 8.05 -9.19 -12.15
CA TYR A 97 8.17 -7.82 -11.68
C TYR A 97 9.21 -7.67 -10.57
N ALA A 98 9.24 -8.62 -9.63
CA ALA A 98 10.19 -8.60 -8.54
C ALA A 98 11.64 -8.68 -9.03
N GLU A 99 11.92 -9.50 -10.05
CA GLU A 99 13.23 -9.58 -10.69
C GLU A 99 13.64 -8.23 -11.30
N ARG A 100 12.72 -7.55 -12.00
CA ARG A 100 12.99 -6.21 -12.58
C ARG A 100 13.35 -5.17 -11.52
N VAL A 101 12.56 -5.10 -10.45
CA VAL A 101 12.81 -4.18 -9.32
C VAL A 101 14.17 -4.44 -8.68
N VAL A 102 14.49 -5.72 -8.44
CA VAL A 102 15.77 -6.11 -7.82
C VAL A 102 16.95 -5.77 -8.72
N LEU A 103 16.86 -6.02 -10.02
CA LEU A 103 17.88 -5.64 -10.99
C LEU A 103 18.08 -4.13 -11.02
N ASN A 104 17.01 -3.35 -11.01
CA ASN A 104 17.07 -1.89 -10.93
C ASN A 104 17.76 -1.42 -9.64
N TRP A 105 17.41 -2.00 -8.49
CA TRP A 105 18.07 -1.70 -7.22
C TRP A 105 19.59 -1.99 -7.25
N MET A 106 19.99 -3.16 -7.77
CA MET A 106 21.41 -3.50 -7.90
C MET A 106 22.15 -2.53 -8.84
N ASN A 107 21.53 -2.17 -9.96
CA ASN A 107 22.11 -1.20 -10.90
C ASN A 107 22.30 0.18 -10.25
N ARG A 108 21.32 0.66 -9.45
CA ARG A 108 21.44 1.91 -8.69
C ARG A 108 22.60 1.85 -7.69
N ARG A 109 22.79 0.72 -6.99
CA ARG A 109 23.94 0.53 -6.07
C ARG A 109 25.27 0.60 -6.82
N VAL A 110 25.41 -0.13 -7.92
CA VAL A 110 26.63 -0.11 -8.74
C VAL A 110 26.93 1.29 -9.26
N ALA A 111 25.90 2.04 -9.70
CA ALA A 111 26.06 3.42 -10.16
C ALA A 111 26.55 4.38 -9.06
N LEU A 112 26.24 4.09 -7.79
CA LEU A 112 26.74 4.81 -6.62
C LEU A 112 28.14 4.33 -6.17
N GLY A 113 28.73 3.36 -6.86
CA GLY A 113 30.01 2.75 -6.50
C GLY A 113 29.93 1.80 -5.30
N GLU A 114 28.73 1.35 -4.94
CA GLU A 114 28.52 0.40 -3.85
C GLU A 114 28.74 -1.05 -4.31
N THR A 115 29.14 -1.91 -3.38
CA THR A 115 29.33 -3.34 -3.63
C THR A 115 28.00 -4.08 -3.72
N ILE A 116 28.01 -5.14 -4.52
CA ILE A 116 26.93 -6.15 -4.63
C ILE A 116 27.38 -7.53 -4.09
N GLU A 117 28.61 -7.60 -3.55
CA GLU A 117 29.16 -8.82 -2.97
C GLU A 117 28.67 -8.97 -1.53
N GLU A 118 27.89 -10.02 -1.23
CA GLU A 118 27.41 -10.33 0.13
C GLU A 118 28.55 -10.43 1.14
N THR A 119 29.70 -10.95 0.70
CA THR A 119 30.90 -11.07 1.54
C THR A 119 31.46 -9.71 2.00
N GLN A 120 31.13 -8.64 1.29
CA GLN A 120 31.54 -7.27 1.60
C GLN A 120 30.43 -6.46 2.29
N ASP A 121 29.16 -6.77 2.03
CA ASP A 121 28.01 -6.19 2.72
C ASP A 121 26.94 -7.27 3.05
N PRO A 122 26.84 -7.70 4.33
CA PRO A 122 25.91 -8.73 4.74
C PRO A 122 24.44 -8.30 4.66
N LYS A 123 24.14 -7.02 4.37
CA LYS A 123 22.77 -6.53 4.21
C LYS A 123 22.22 -6.75 2.81
N ILE A 124 23.05 -7.15 1.84
CA ILE A 124 22.63 -7.32 0.45
C ILE A 124 21.51 -8.35 0.33
N VAL A 125 21.70 -9.56 0.84
CA VAL A 125 20.70 -10.64 0.76
C VAL A 125 19.40 -10.27 1.49
N PRO A 126 19.41 -9.79 2.75
CA PRO A 126 18.17 -9.34 3.40
C PRO A 126 17.46 -8.21 2.66
N THR A 127 18.20 -7.29 2.03
CA THR A 127 17.62 -6.16 1.28
C THR A 127 17.03 -6.62 -0.05
N TYR A 128 17.71 -7.52 -0.76
CA TYR A 128 17.20 -8.22 -1.94
C TYR A 128 15.85 -8.88 -1.62
N GLU A 129 15.78 -9.67 -0.55
CA GLU A 129 14.56 -10.39 -0.21
C GLU A 129 13.43 -9.43 0.19
N ALA A 130 13.76 -8.31 0.84
CA ALA A 130 12.79 -7.27 1.18
C ALA A 130 12.21 -6.61 -0.08
N HIS A 131 13.05 -6.31 -1.08
CA HIS A 131 12.59 -5.78 -2.37
C HIS A 131 11.74 -6.80 -3.14
N GLN A 132 12.16 -8.07 -3.14
CA GLN A 132 11.41 -9.16 -3.76
C GLN A 132 10.00 -9.27 -3.16
N ARG A 133 9.89 -9.38 -1.82
CA ARG A 133 8.60 -9.45 -1.13
C ARG A 133 7.70 -8.23 -1.41
N ALA A 134 8.27 -7.03 -1.35
CA ALA A 134 7.52 -5.80 -1.58
C ALA A 134 7.01 -5.70 -3.03
N ALA A 135 7.83 -6.07 -4.02
CA ALA A 135 7.44 -6.04 -5.43
C ALA A 135 6.36 -7.10 -5.74
N THR A 136 6.53 -8.32 -5.23
CA THR A 136 5.52 -9.38 -5.36
C THR A 136 4.18 -8.95 -4.74
N SER A 137 4.19 -8.34 -3.55
CA SER A 137 2.96 -7.87 -2.87
C SER A 137 2.28 -6.73 -3.63
N LEU A 138 3.04 -5.85 -4.31
CA LEU A 138 2.49 -4.79 -5.14
C LEU A 138 1.67 -5.37 -6.30
N VAL A 139 2.27 -6.29 -7.07
CA VAL A 139 1.60 -6.94 -8.21
C VAL A 139 0.38 -7.72 -7.74
N HIS A 140 0.49 -8.44 -6.62
CA HIS A 140 -0.66 -9.13 -6.04
C HIS A 140 -1.79 -8.14 -5.73
N THR A 141 -1.50 -7.03 -5.05
CA THR A 141 -2.48 -6.00 -4.70
C THR A 141 -3.15 -5.40 -5.95
N VAL A 142 -2.37 -5.13 -7.01
CA VAL A 142 -2.91 -4.65 -8.29
C VAL A 142 -3.82 -5.67 -8.96
N ASN A 143 -3.41 -6.93 -9.01
CA ASN A 143 -4.22 -7.98 -9.64
C ASN A 143 -5.53 -8.21 -8.88
N ARG A 144 -5.50 -8.22 -7.54
CA ARG A 144 -6.70 -8.32 -6.70
C ARG A 144 -7.68 -7.19 -6.95
N ALA A 145 -7.19 -5.95 -7.05
CA ALA A 145 -8.03 -4.78 -7.34
C ALA A 145 -8.66 -4.79 -8.75
N ASN A 146 -8.09 -5.56 -9.68
CA ASN A 146 -8.62 -5.69 -11.04
C ASN A 146 -9.60 -6.87 -11.20
N GLU A 147 -9.42 -7.94 -10.41
CA GLU A 147 -10.29 -9.13 -10.43
C GLU A 147 -11.61 -8.90 -9.71
N GLU A 148 -11.55 -8.18 -8.60
CA GLU A 148 -12.70 -7.81 -7.80
C GLU A 148 -12.96 -6.34 -8.07
N THR A 149 -14.23 -5.92 -8.18
CA THR A 149 -14.60 -4.51 -8.36
C THR A 149 -14.30 -3.71 -7.09
N LEU A 150 -13.01 -3.58 -6.77
CA LEU A 150 -12.44 -2.91 -5.61
C LEU A 150 -11.81 -1.59 -6.06
N ALA A 151 -11.65 -0.70 -5.10
CA ALA A 151 -10.90 0.54 -5.29
C ALA A 151 -9.65 0.52 -4.42
N PHE A 152 -8.60 1.19 -4.88
CA PHE A 152 -7.46 1.46 -4.02
C PHE A 152 -7.81 2.50 -2.97
N VAL A 153 -7.10 2.41 -1.85
CA VAL A 153 -7.04 3.45 -0.82
C VAL A 153 -5.57 3.69 -0.55
N LEU A 154 -5.11 4.89 -0.86
CA LEU A 154 -3.74 5.32 -0.66
C LEU A 154 -3.67 6.19 0.58
N GLY A 155 -2.57 6.05 1.32
CA GLY A 155 -2.35 6.86 2.49
C GLY A 155 -0.91 6.81 2.95
N ARG A 156 -0.62 7.70 3.89
CA ARG A 156 0.68 7.82 4.55
C ARG A 156 0.46 7.52 6.02
N GLU A 157 1.29 6.67 6.60
CA GLU A 157 1.11 6.18 7.97
C GLU A 157 0.98 7.31 9.01
N HIS A 158 1.67 8.43 8.80
CA HIS A 158 1.64 9.60 9.70
C HIS A 158 0.45 10.55 9.47
N LEU A 159 -0.39 10.29 8.46
CA LEU A 159 -1.59 11.08 8.20
C LEU A 159 -2.82 10.42 8.82
N GLU A 160 -3.72 11.26 9.32
CA GLU A 160 -5.03 10.85 9.83
C GLU A 160 -5.83 10.08 8.78
N ALA A 161 -6.67 9.15 9.21
CA ALA A 161 -7.53 8.33 8.34
C ALA A 161 -8.40 9.18 7.38
N SER A 162 -8.80 10.39 7.80
CA SER A 162 -9.53 11.35 6.96
C SER A 162 -8.80 11.76 5.67
N LYS A 163 -7.48 11.57 5.60
CA LYS A 163 -6.62 11.87 4.45
C LYS A 163 -6.36 10.67 3.55
N TRP A 164 -6.79 9.47 3.95
CA TRP A 164 -6.63 8.27 3.14
C TRP A 164 -7.71 8.24 2.06
N GLY A 165 -7.34 7.89 0.83
CA GLY A 165 -8.27 7.98 -0.30
C GLY A 165 -7.64 7.66 -1.64
N PHE A 166 -8.38 7.93 -2.70
CA PHE A 166 -7.94 7.72 -4.07
C PHE A 166 -8.63 8.71 -5.01
N GLY A 167 -7.83 9.45 -5.80
CA GLY A 167 -8.37 10.46 -6.71
C GLY A 167 -9.19 11.52 -5.98
N ALA A 168 -10.46 11.66 -6.38
CA ALA A 168 -11.36 12.67 -5.83
C ALA A 168 -12.02 12.31 -4.49
N TRP A 169 -11.91 11.06 -4.03
CA TRP A 169 -12.59 10.61 -2.80
C TRP A 169 -11.59 10.22 -1.71
N ASN A 170 -12.02 10.35 -0.46
CA ASN A 170 -11.30 9.92 0.74
C ASN A 170 -12.28 9.28 1.72
N LEU A 171 -11.78 8.76 2.85
CA LEU A 171 -12.62 8.07 3.83
C LEU A 171 -13.71 8.98 4.42
N THR A 172 -13.43 10.27 4.60
CA THR A 172 -14.43 11.24 5.06
C THR A 172 -15.56 11.40 4.06
N ALA A 173 -15.25 11.58 2.77
CA ALA A 173 -16.25 11.69 1.71
C ALA A 173 -17.09 10.40 1.63
N PHE A 174 -16.44 9.23 1.66
CA PHE A 174 -17.12 7.94 1.62
C PHE A 174 -18.11 7.72 2.76
N LEU A 175 -17.80 8.22 3.98
CA LEU A 175 -18.72 8.10 5.11
C LEU A 175 -19.84 9.14 5.08
N ARG A 176 -19.70 10.27 4.39
CA ARG A 176 -20.63 11.40 4.51
C ARG A 176 -21.49 11.64 3.28
N ASP A 177 -21.10 11.09 2.13
CA ASP A 177 -21.81 11.18 0.85
C ASP A 177 -22.60 9.89 0.55
#